data_AF-A0A9E5ISM3-F1
#
_entry.id   AF-A0A9E5ISM3-F1
#
_cell.length_a   1.000
_cell.length_b   1.000
_cell.length_c   1.000
_cell.angle_alpha   90.00
_cell.angle_beta   90.00
_cell.angle_gamma   90.00
#
_symmetry.space_group_name_H-M   'P 1'
#
loop_
_entity.id
_entity.type
_entity.pdbx_description
1 polymer ?
#
loop_
_entity_poly.entity_id
_entity_poly.type
_entity_poly.pdbx_seq_one_letter_code
_entity_poly.pdbx_strand_id
1 'polypeptide(L)'
;MSIAPPPLKVELTAPDISAYRQGNVGIDYVTRLDSGKPGPHVIVQALTHGNELSGAITLDYLFQQNFQPTRGVVSFIFANVAAYAMWDPQNPDGNRYVEEDFNRVWSDEVLNGPRDSVELRRARELVAYIDTADYLL
;
A
#
# COMPACT_ATOMS: atom_id res chain seq x y z
N MET A 1 33.61 -22.84 16.01
CA MET A 1 32.63 -21.86 16.53
C MET A 1 32.02 -21.17 15.33
N SER A 2 30.72 -21.35 15.08
CA SER A 2 30.03 -20.63 14.02
C SER A 2 29.75 -19.22 14.53
N ILE A 3 30.33 -18.21 13.89
CA ILE A 3 30.08 -16.81 14.23
C ILE A 3 28.75 -16.48 13.55
N ALA A 4 27.71 -16.19 14.33
CA ALA A 4 26.45 -15.71 13.76
C ALA A 4 26.75 -14.43 12.95
N PRO A 5 26.15 -14.28 11.75
CA PRO A 5 26.31 -13.06 10.99
C PRO A 5 25.85 -11.84 11.81
N PRO A 6 26.46 -10.66 11.62
CA PRO A 6 26.02 -9.45 12.28
C PRO A 6 24.54 -9.20 11.96
N PRO A 7 23.78 -8.62 12.90
CA PRO A 7 22.37 -8.31 12.66
C PRO A 7 22.25 -7.40 11.43
N LEU A 8 21.29 -7.71 10.55
CA LEU A 8 20.99 -6.89 9.38
C LEU A 8 20.62 -5.49 9.85
N LYS A 9 21.35 -4.49 9.34
CA LYS A 9 21.07 -3.10 9.65
C LYS A 9 20.08 -2.55 8.64
N VAL A 10 18.91 -2.13 9.12
CA VAL A 10 17.94 -1.38 8.32
C VAL A 10 18.48 0.03 8.10
N GLU A 11 18.55 0.46 6.83
CA GLU A 11 18.98 1.81 6.42
C GLU A 11 17.82 2.70 5.94
N LEU A 12 16.62 2.15 5.86
CA LEU A 12 15.41 2.86 5.46
C LEU A 12 14.63 3.35 6.70
N THR A 13 14.03 4.52 6.60
CA THR A 13 13.09 5.03 7.60
C THR A 13 11.68 4.93 7.05
N ALA A 14 10.79 4.30 7.82
CA ALA A 14 9.37 4.22 7.48
C ALA A 14 8.73 5.62 7.60
N PRO A 15 8.11 6.17 6.54
CA PRO A 15 7.44 7.47 6.63
C PRO A 15 6.17 7.40 7.51
N ASP A 16 5.79 8.53 8.10
CA ASP A 16 4.49 8.64 8.77
C ASP A 16 3.38 8.77 7.72
N ILE A 17 2.71 7.67 7.42
CA ILE A 17 1.61 7.65 6.44
C ILE A 17 0.28 8.14 7.03
N SER A 18 0.19 8.39 8.35
CA SER A 18 -1.07 8.80 8.99
C SER A 18 -1.62 10.13 8.47
N ALA A 19 -0.72 10.99 7.99
CA ALA A 19 -1.06 12.23 7.28
C ALA A 19 -1.89 12.00 6.01
N TYR A 20 -1.79 10.81 5.39
CA TYR A 20 -2.48 10.43 4.16
C TYR A 20 -3.69 9.53 4.41
N ARG A 21 -4.07 9.33 5.68
CA ARG A 21 -5.21 8.47 6.04
C ARG A 21 -6.51 8.99 5.44
N GLN A 22 -6.77 10.28 5.55
CA GLN A 22 -7.98 10.88 5.01
C GLN A 22 -7.84 11.08 3.50
N GLY A 23 -8.23 10.05 2.75
CA GLY A 23 -8.33 10.08 1.30
C GLY A 23 -9.42 11.02 0.80
N ASN A 24 -9.55 11.14 -0.53
CA ASN A 24 -10.56 12.00 -1.17
C ASN A 24 -11.60 11.22 -2.00
N VAL A 25 -11.62 9.90 -1.88
CA VAL A 25 -12.60 9.01 -2.55
C VAL A 25 -13.45 8.19 -1.57
N GLY A 26 -13.39 8.52 -0.28
CA GLY A 26 -14.17 7.83 0.76
C GLY A 26 -13.58 6.49 1.24
N ILE A 27 -12.36 6.16 0.82
CA ILE A 27 -11.61 5.00 1.30
C ILE A 27 -10.33 5.51 1.99
N ASP A 28 -10.10 5.09 3.23
CA ASP A 28 -8.91 5.46 3.99
C ASP A 28 -7.64 5.08 3.20
N TYR A 29 -6.66 5.99 3.17
CA TYR A 29 -5.37 5.86 2.48
C TYR A 29 -5.43 5.71 0.95
N VAL A 30 -6.53 6.15 0.33
CA VAL A 30 -6.66 6.23 -1.13
C VAL A 30 -6.83 7.70 -1.54
N THR A 31 -5.88 8.22 -2.30
CA THR A 31 -5.94 9.59 -2.83
C THR A 31 -5.98 9.57 -4.35
N ARG A 32 -6.97 10.23 -4.93
CA ARG A 32 -7.17 10.42 -6.38
C ARG A 32 -6.72 11.82 -6.79
N LEU A 33 -5.80 11.90 -7.75
CA LEU A 33 -5.32 13.15 -8.33
C LEU A 33 -5.79 13.22 -9.79
N ASP A 34 -6.64 14.19 -10.10
CA ASP A 34 -7.28 14.31 -11.41
C ASP A 34 -6.77 15.55 -12.13
N SER A 35 -6.19 15.36 -13.32
CA SER A 35 -5.69 16.47 -14.14
C SER A 35 -6.80 17.29 -14.81
N GLY A 36 -8.04 16.80 -14.81
CA GLY A 36 -9.17 17.36 -15.56
C GLY A 36 -9.06 17.19 -17.08
N LYS A 37 -8.02 16.52 -17.57
CA LYS A 37 -7.78 16.29 -19.01
C LYS A 37 -7.95 14.82 -19.36
N PRO A 38 -8.48 14.50 -20.56
CA PRO A 38 -8.57 13.12 -21.02
C PRO A 38 -7.21 12.40 -21.01
N GLY A 39 -7.21 11.22 -20.40
CA GLY A 39 -6.06 10.33 -20.23
C GLY A 39 -6.44 9.12 -19.36
N PRO A 40 -5.52 8.17 -19.17
CA PRO A 40 -5.78 6.95 -18.41
C PRO A 40 -5.89 7.21 -16.90
N HIS A 41 -6.50 6.27 -16.18
CA HIS A 41 -6.43 6.14 -14.75
C HIS A 41 -5.30 5.16 -14.35
N VAL A 42 -4.26 5.69 -13.71
CA VAL A 42 -3.15 4.89 -13.19
C VAL A 42 -3.25 4.82 -11.67
N ILE A 43 -3.17 3.61 -11.12
CA ILE A 43 -3.00 3.40 -9.67
C ILE A 43 -1.53 3.06 -9.41
N VAL A 44 -0.94 3.74 -8.43
CA VAL A 44 0.37 3.39 -7.86
C VAL A 44 0.14 2.91 -6.44
N GLN A 45 0.36 1.62 -6.21
CA GLN A 45 0.12 0.98 -4.92
C GLN A 45 1.45 0.74 -4.18
N ALA A 46 1.45 1.12 -2.91
CA ALA A 46 2.48 0.72 -1.96
C ALA A 46 1.91 -0.22 -0.91
N LEU A 47 2.81 -0.92 -0.22
CA LEU A 47 2.50 -1.73 0.96
C LEU A 47 1.57 -2.90 0.65
N THR A 48 1.85 -3.67 -0.40
CA THR A 48 1.28 -5.03 -0.50
C THR A 48 1.70 -5.84 0.73
N HIS A 49 2.98 -5.73 1.12
CA HIS A 49 3.45 -6.18 2.43
C HIS A 49 3.87 -5.00 3.30
N GLY A 50 3.66 -5.12 4.62
CA GLY A 50 3.94 -4.05 5.57
C GLY A 50 5.43 -3.71 5.73
N ASN A 51 6.33 -4.63 5.39
CA ASN A 51 7.78 -4.43 5.48
C ASN A 51 8.45 -3.90 4.20
N GLU A 52 7.71 -3.73 3.10
CA GLU A 52 8.25 -3.29 1.81
C GLU A 52 8.22 -1.75 1.70
N LEU A 53 9.12 -1.09 2.43
CA LEU A 53 9.07 0.37 2.68
C LEU A 53 9.26 1.26 1.44
N SER A 54 9.97 0.80 0.41
CA SER A 54 10.35 1.64 -0.74
C SER A 54 9.16 2.29 -1.44
N GLY A 55 8.04 1.55 -1.57
CA GLY A 55 6.81 2.09 -2.14
C GLY A 55 6.21 3.19 -1.27
N ALA A 56 6.17 2.99 0.05
CA ALA A 56 5.62 3.98 0.96
C ALA A 56 6.46 5.27 1.00
N ILE A 57 7.79 5.13 1.01
CA ILE A 57 8.74 6.26 0.90
C ILE A 57 8.51 7.02 -0.41
N THR A 58 8.29 6.31 -1.52
CA THR A 58 8.06 6.94 -2.83
C THR A 58 6.76 7.73 -2.83
N LEU A 59 5.67 7.16 -2.33
CA LEU A 59 4.39 7.87 -2.27
C LEU A 59 4.45 9.08 -1.32
N ASP A 60 5.05 8.93 -0.15
CA ASP A 60 5.29 10.04 0.79
C ASP A 60 6.05 11.18 0.13
N TYR A 61 7.14 10.86 -0.57
CA TYR A 61 7.90 11.85 -1.34
C TYR A 61 7.02 12.57 -2.39
N LEU A 62 6.21 11.82 -3.16
CA LEU A 62 5.34 12.41 -4.18
C LEU A 62 4.26 13.31 -3.58
N PHE A 63 3.72 12.96 -2.41
CA PHE A 63 2.80 13.83 -1.66
C PHE A 63 3.50 15.13 -1.22
N GLN A 64 4.70 15.03 -0.64
CA GLN A 64 5.48 16.20 -0.22
C GLN A 64 5.85 17.12 -1.40
N GLN A 65 6.04 16.56 -2.60
CA GLN A 65 6.26 17.32 -3.83
C GLN A 65 4.98 17.90 -4.46
N ASN A 66 3.80 17.69 -3.85
CA ASN A 66 2.51 18.08 -4.40
C ASN A 66 2.32 17.58 -5.83
N PHE A 67 2.67 16.31 -6.09
CA PHE A 67 2.57 15.70 -7.40
C PHE A 67 1.18 15.91 -8.02
N GLN A 68 1.15 16.18 -9.33
CA GLN A 68 -0.08 16.26 -10.12
C GLN A 68 0.14 15.60 -11.49
N PRO A 69 -0.79 14.75 -11.96
CA PRO A 69 -0.69 14.21 -13.30
C PRO A 69 -0.89 15.29 -14.35
N THR A 70 -0.15 15.20 -15.46
CA THR A 70 -0.28 16.16 -16.57
C THR A 70 -1.52 15.87 -17.44
N ARG A 71 -1.98 14.61 -17.47
CA ARG A 71 -3.18 14.10 -18.16
C ARG A 71 -3.74 12.88 -17.43
N GLY A 72 -5.05 12.65 -17.53
CA GLY A 72 -5.71 11.53 -16.88
C GLY A 72 -5.77 11.68 -15.36
N VAL A 73 -5.75 10.53 -14.69
CA VAL A 73 -5.88 10.40 -13.24
C VAL A 73 -4.72 9.56 -12.73
N VAL A 74 -4.12 9.96 -11.62
CA VAL A 74 -3.19 9.12 -10.85
C VAL A 74 -3.74 8.98 -9.45
N SER A 75 -3.84 7.74 -8.97
CA SER A 75 -4.29 7.45 -7.62
C SER A 75 -3.20 6.75 -6.83
N PHE A 76 -2.97 7.21 -5.61
CA PHE A 76 -2.00 6.64 -4.68
C PHE A 76 -2.73 5.81 -3.63
N ILE A 77 -2.25 4.60 -3.39
CA ILE A 77 -2.82 3.67 -2.41
C ILE A 77 -1.72 3.19 -1.46
N PHE A 78 -1.93 3.37 -0.15
CA PHE A 78 -1.26 2.55 0.86
C PHE A 78 -2.20 1.39 1.22
N ALA A 79 -1.83 0.16 0.83
CA ALA A 79 -2.75 -0.97 0.84
C ALA A 79 -2.83 -1.66 2.21
N ASN A 80 -1.82 -2.44 2.60
CA ASN A 80 -1.79 -3.19 3.86
C ASN A 80 -1.26 -2.33 5.02
N VAL A 81 -2.03 -1.29 5.36
CA VAL A 81 -1.70 -0.30 6.41
C VAL A 81 -1.65 -0.90 7.81
N ALA A 82 -2.40 -1.97 8.06
CA ALA A 82 -2.39 -2.69 9.32
C ALA A 82 -1.04 -3.42 9.52
N ALA A 83 -0.55 -4.12 8.49
CA ALA A 83 0.78 -4.72 8.54
C ALA A 83 1.89 -3.67 8.65
N TYR A 84 1.78 -2.57 7.91
CA TYR A 84 2.73 -1.45 8.00
C TYR A 84 2.84 -0.85 9.40
N ALA A 85 1.71 -0.70 10.10
CA ALA A 85 1.67 -0.14 11.45
C ALA A 85 2.46 -0.96 12.49
N MET A 86 2.78 -2.23 12.19
CA MET A 86 3.59 -3.10 13.04
C MET A 86 5.10 -3.04 12.72
N TRP A 87 5.54 -2.12 11.85
CA TRP A 87 6.94 -1.99 11.46
C TRP A 87 7.85 -1.81 12.67
N ASP A 88 8.86 -2.68 12.76
CA ASP A 88 9.93 -2.63 13.76
C ASP A 88 11.28 -2.79 13.05
N PRO A 89 12.16 -1.77 13.05
CA PRO A 89 13.48 -1.87 12.44
C PRO A 89 14.39 -2.92 13.10
N GLN A 90 14.05 -3.42 14.31
CA GLN A 90 14.74 -4.53 14.95
C GLN A 90 14.24 -5.91 14.48
N ASN A 91 13.07 -5.95 13.83
CA ASN A 91 12.45 -7.13 13.28
C ASN A 91 11.85 -6.84 11.88
N PRO A 92 12.68 -6.55 10.86
CA PRO A 92 12.22 -6.05 9.57
C PRO A 92 11.40 -7.06 8.74
N ASP A 93 11.38 -8.34 9.11
CA ASP A 93 10.55 -9.36 8.47
C ASP A 93 9.24 -9.62 9.22
N GLY A 94 9.09 -9.05 10.43
CA GLY A 94 8.02 -9.37 11.37
C GLY A 94 6.63 -8.86 10.99
N ASN A 95 6.54 -7.96 10.02
CA ASN A 95 5.31 -7.28 9.64
C ASN A 95 5.01 -7.39 8.13
N ARG A 96 5.41 -8.49 7.50
CA ARG A 96 5.03 -8.78 6.10
C ARG A 96 3.51 -8.74 5.91
N TYR A 97 2.77 -9.32 6.85
CA TYR A 97 1.32 -9.32 6.95
C TYR A 97 0.89 -9.48 8.43
N VAL A 98 -0.39 -9.31 8.73
CA VAL A 98 -0.99 -9.52 10.06
C VAL A 98 -1.45 -10.97 10.21
N GLU A 99 -2.37 -11.46 9.36
CA GLU A 99 -2.98 -12.79 9.50
C GLU A 99 -2.70 -13.71 8.32
N GLU A 100 -2.71 -13.18 7.08
CA GLU A 100 -2.35 -13.94 5.88
C GLU A 100 -1.64 -13.07 4.84
N ASP A 101 -0.94 -13.69 3.88
CA ASP A 101 -0.25 -12.93 2.83
C ASP A 101 -1.25 -12.16 1.95
N PHE A 102 -1.22 -10.83 2.03
CA PHE A 102 -2.12 -9.94 1.29
C PHE A 102 -2.02 -10.13 -0.23
N ASN A 103 -0.90 -10.63 -0.75
CA ASN A 103 -0.74 -10.96 -2.17
C ASN A 103 -1.30 -12.35 -2.54
N ARG A 104 -2.12 -12.95 -1.67
CA ARG A 104 -2.80 -14.24 -1.88
C ARG A 104 -4.33 -14.14 -1.75
N VAL A 105 -4.87 -12.96 -1.47
CA VAL A 105 -6.30 -12.79 -1.19
C VAL A 105 -7.15 -12.24 -2.35
N TRP A 106 -6.54 -11.99 -3.51
CA TRP A 106 -7.15 -11.20 -4.59
C TRP A 106 -8.00 -11.96 -5.61
N SER A 107 -8.14 -13.29 -5.50
CA SER A 107 -9.03 -14.00 -6.41
C SER A 107 -10.50 -13.77 -6.07
N ASP A 108 -11.38 -13.77 -7.08
CA ASP A 108 -12.83 -13.62 -6.88
C ASP A 108 -13.39 -14.65 -5.89
N GLU A 109 -12.89 -15.89 -5.94
CA GLU A 109 -13.29 -16.96 -5.02
C GLU A 109 -12.97 -16.59 -3.56
N VAL A 110 -11.80 -16.00 -3.31
CA VAL A 110 -11.39 -15.61 -1.96
C VAL A 110 -12.12 -14.34 -1.51
N LEU A 111 -12.18 -13.32 -2.36
CA LEU A 111 -12.83 -12.05 -2.05
C LEU A 111 -14.32 -12.24 -1.74
N ASN A 112 -15.02 -13.07 -2.52
CA ASN A 112 -16.44 -13.37 -2.34
C ASN A 112 -16.71 -14.55 -1.38
N GLY A 113 -15.66 -15.22 -0.92
CA GLY A 113 -15.74 -16.37 -0.02
C GLY A 113 -16.06 -15.99 1.44
N PRO A 114 -16.31 -16.99 2.31
CA PRO A 114 -16.71 -16.75 3.69
C PRO A 114 -15.55 -16.45 4.65
N ARG A 115 -14.29 -16.52 4.19
CA ARG A 115 -13.12 -16.23 5.03
C ARG A 115 -13.15 -14.77 5.49
N ASP A 116 -12.53 -14.52 6.63
CA ASP A 116 -12.40 -13.19 7.20
C ASP A 116 -11.02 -13.07 7.86
N SER A 117 -10.28 -12.05 7.45
CA SER A 117 -8.97 -11.68 7.99
C SER A 117 -8.76 -10.18 7.83
N VAL A 118 -7.79 -9.61 8.54
CA VAL A 118 -7.39 -8.20 8.40
C VAL A 118 -7.08 -7.87 6.93
N GLU A 119 -6.27 -8.71 6.28
CA GLU A 119 -5.93 -8.58 4.86
C GLU A 119 -7.15 -8.66 3.95
N LEU A 120 -8.01 -9.65 4.16
CA LEU A 120 -9.14 -9.86 3.28
C LEU A 120 -10.19 -8.75 3.40
N ARG A 121 -10.41 -8.21 4.61
CA ARG A 121 -11.26 -7.02 4.80
C ARG A 121 -10.70 -5.82 4.04
N ARG A 122 -9.39 -5.59 4.16
CA ARG A 122 -8.74 -4.49 3.45
C ARG A 122 -8.77 -4.67 1.93
N ALA A 123 -8.59 -5.88 1.42
CA ALA A 123 -8.70 -6.17 -0.01
C ALA A 123 -10.12 -5.90 -0.52
N ARG A 124 -11.15 -6.29 0.24
CA ARG A 124 -12.57 -6.01 -0.08
C ARG A 124 -12.91 -4.51 -0.06
N GLU A 125 -12.28 -3.72 0.81
CA GLU A 125 -12.42 -2.26 0.79
C GLU A 125 -11.85 -1.65 -0.50
N LEU A 126 -10.78 -2.23 -1.04
CA LEU A 126 -10.01 -1.65 -2.14
C LEU A 126 -10.43 -2.16 -3.53
N VAL A 127 -10.91 -3.41 -3.64
CA VAL A 127 -11.08 -4.10 -4.94
C VAL A 127 -11.90 -3.29 -5.93
N ALA A 128 -13.06 -2.77 -5.52
CA ALA A 128 -13.94 -2.01 -6.41
C ALA A 128 -13.28 -0.72 -6.93
N TYR A 129 -12.36 -0.13 -6.18
CA TYR A 129 -11.59 1.03 -6.62
C TYR A 129 -10.43 0.63 -7.53
N ILE A 130 -9.73 -0.46 -7.20
CA ILE A 130 -8.64 -1.01 -8.02
C ILE A 130 -9.15 -1.40 -9.42
N ASP A 131 -10.34 -1.98 -9.50
CA ASP A 131 -11.00 -2.36 -10.76
C ASP A 131 -11.27 -1.17 -11.71
N THR A 132 -11.17 0.08 -11.21
CA THR A 132 -11.33 1.28 -12.05
C THR A 132 -10.06 1.70 -12.78
N ALA A 133 -8.93 1.03 -12.55
CA ALA A 133 -7.64 1.39 -13.13
C ALA A 133 -7.50 0.89 -14.57
N ASP A 134 -6.92 1.73 -15.44
CA ASP A 134 -6.38 1.28 -16.72
C ASP A 134 -5.01 0.62 -16.54
N TYR A 135 -4.23 1.09 -15.55
CA TYR A 135 -2.92 0.56 -15.19
C TYR A 135 -2.74 0.51 -13.68
N LEU A 136 -2.18 -0.59 -13.18
CA LEU A 136 -1.81 -0.78 -11.78
C LEU A 136 -0.30 -1.02 -11.69
N LEU A 137 0.38 -0.22 -10.86
CA LEU A 137 1.82 -0.26 -10.60
C LEU A 137 2.09 -0.63 -9.13
#